data_AF-A0A438NJS5-F1
#
_entry.id   AF-A0A438NJS5-F1
#
_cell.length_a   1.000
_cell.length_b   1.000
_cell.length_c   1.000
_cell.angle_alpha   90.00
_cell.angle_beta   90.00
_cell.angle_gamma   90.00
#
_symmetry.space_group_name_H-M   'P 1'
#
loop_
_entity.id
_entity.type
_entity.pdbx_description
1 polymer ?
#
loop_
_entity_poly.entity_id
_entity_poly.type
_entity_poly.pdbx_seq_one_letter_code
_entity_poly.pdbx_strand_id
1 'polypeptide(L)'
;MSIIHSLLTATNFRNPFLRNLIPSIGLAFGIQAAVAVPSILGQTERFYDLSGSLTYLSCTALSLYLPVLRARSAAALVDAPKPGWPSLASALNGTAGPYGFNWRQVFLSAAVSLWAARLGSYLFMRILGDGKDSRFEEIRKSPPKFAVAFFAQAVWVSLCLLPVLSINSLPPATFAALGGFVSITDLLGVLLYVGGLGFEITADRQKSKWSQEKKEKKHDEDFLTRGLWSKSRHPNYFGESTLWTGIATVAAGVLASNAGVAGMGLAGGLAGKGLALLSAGISPAFVTFLLFKVSGIPLSEKKYDKKYGDRKDYQKWKKETPISIITSILDIKYQLPIRPTPHLWPYLQLSRILTFQLAYTSSTDLFFSTALLYQFRVLERLWGSRKYASFVAVIFAVNVLLLPFLTVFLKGLTFGLWNYLPAGLTAIVFAALSIWSDEVPRLYRYKILTGKIPLATATEQNDSTTAGGGGGGGNTRTAAQQQSQTDLPGITLSDKSTTYLLATQLALCQFPYQLIPALVGWALGSAWIGELLPGGLSRWRVPAWVVGESPKSKERGQYEGLRRRLEEEGSSADGMRNVSDRVAERQDTARRGFGRQIASYFTGS
;
A
#
# COMPACT_ATOMS: atom_id res chain seq x y z
N MET A 1 10.13 29.74 38.50
CA MET A 1 9.59 28.68 37.59
C MET A 1 10.78 27.87 37.07
N SER A 2 10.84 26.56 37.33
CA SER A 2 11.93 25.75 36.75
C SER A 2 11.80 25.67 35.22
N ILE A 3 12.91 25.52 34.49
CA ILE A 3 12.92 25.33 33.03
C ILE A 3 11.98 24.20 32.61
N ILE A 4 11.94 23.13 33.41
CA ILE A 4 11.06 21.97 33.22
C ILE A 4 9.59 22.41 33.30
N HIS A 5 9.21 23.22 34.28
CA HIS A 5 7.84 23.69 34.40
C HIS A 5 7.42 24.55 33.20
N SER A 6 8.27 25.46 32.74
CA SER A 6 8.01 26.27 31.55
C SER A 6 7.84 25.42 30.28
N LEU A 7 8.68 24.39 30.10
CA LEU A 7 8.58 23.46 28.96
C LEU A 7 7.30 22.61 29.01
N LEU A 8 6.91 22.13 30.20
CA LEU A 8 5.70 21.33 30.38
C LEU A 8 4.44 22.16 30.09
N THR A 9 4.42 23.43 30.49
CA THR A 9 3.32 24.37 30.20
C THR A 9 3.27 24.74 28.72
N ALA A 10 4.41 25.04 28.09
CA ALA A 10 4.50 25.39 26.67
C ALA A 10 4.03 24.25 25.75
N THR A 11 4.08 23.01 26.22
CA THR A 11 3.73 21.80 25.46
C THR A 11 2.42 21.17 25.91
N ASN A 12 1.56 21.93 26.61
CA ASN A 12 0.30 21.44 27.17
C ASN A 12 -0.85 21.43 26.14
N PHE A 13 -0.73 20.59 25.11
CA PHE A 13 -1.76 20.44 24.08
C PHE A 13 -3.07 19.88 24.64
N ARG A 14 -4.22 20.26 24.04
CA ARG A 14 -5.56 19.74 24.42
C ARG A 14 -5.64 18.21 24.29
N ASN A 15 -5.10 17.67 23.20
CA ASN A 15 -5.02 16.23 22.98
C ASN A 15 -3.87 15.62 23.83
N PRO A 16 -4.16 14.69 24.77
CA PRO A 16 -3.14 14.07 25.63
C PRO A 16 -2.04 13.33 24.88
N PHE A 17 -2.35 12.73 23.73
CA PHE A 17 -1.37 12.05 22.88
C PHE A 17 -0.37 13.04 22.27
N LEU A 18 -0.87 14.13 21.67
CA LEU A 18 -0.02 15.17 21.09
C LEU A 18 0.82 15.89 22.15
N ARG A 19 0.29 15.98 23.38
CA ARG A 19 1.01 16.50 24.54
C ARG A 19 2.35 15.79 24.74
N ASN A 20 2.39 14.47 24.60
CA ASN A 20 3.60 13.66 24.79
C ASN A 20 4.41 13.48 23.50
N LEU A 21 3.76 13.40 22.34
CA LEU A 21 4.41 13.13 21.06
C LEU A 21 5.24 14.31 20.57
N ILE A 22 4.65 15.51 20.52
CA ILE A 22 5.29 16.70 19.91
C ILE A 22 6.60 17.08 20.61
N PRO A 23 6.69 17.10 21.95
CA PRO A 23 7.95 17.43 22.63
C PRO A 23 9.04 16.37 22.40
N SER A 24 8.65 15.11 22.24
CA SER A 24 9.59 14.02 21.94
C SER A 24 10.19 14.17 20.54
N ILE A 25 9.39 14.59 19.56
CA ILE A 25 9.86 14.96 18.22
C ILE A 25 10.70 16.25 18.28
N GLY A 26 10.23 17.26 19.01
CA GLY A 26 10.95 18.53 19.20
C GLY A 26 12.34 18.34 19.80
N LEU A 27 12.51 17.37 20.71
CA LEU A 27 13.82 16.99 21.25
C LEU A 27 14.78 16.52 20.14
N ALA A 28 14.29 15.85 19.09
CA ALA A 28 15.14 15.43 17.98
C ALA A 28 15.75 16.63 17.26
N PHE A 29 14.93 17.65 16.98
CA PHE A 29 15.40 18.90 16.39
C PHE A 29 16.31 19.67 17.34
N GLY A 30 16.01 19.68 18.64
CA GLY A 30 16.84 20.32 19.65
C GLY A 30 18.24 19.72 19.75
N ILE A 31 18.36 18.39 19.81
CA ILE A 31 19.65 17.69 19.86
C ILE A 31 20.43 17.93 18.57
N GLN A 32 19.79 17.79 17.40
CA GLN A 32 20.48 17.98 16.13
C GLN A 32 20.93 19.43 15.94
N ALA A 33 20.13 20.42 16.35
CA ALA A 33 20.55 21.82 16.36
C ALA A 33 21.72 22.07 17.32
N ALA A 34 21.67 21.51 18.53
CA ALA A 34 22.73 21.66 19.53
C ALA A 34 24.07 21.07 19.07
N VAL A 35 24.06 19.97 18.31
CA VAL A 35 25.27 19.38 17.72
C VAL A 35 25.67 20.06 16.41
N ALA A 36 24.71 20.57 15.63
CA ALA A 36 24.98 21.26 14.37
C ALA A 36 25.81 22.52 14.58
N VAL A 37 25.50 23.34 15.58
CA VAL A 37 26.22 24.61 15.85
C VAL A 37 27.73 24.42 16.02
N PRO A 38 28.23 23.61 16.97
CA PRO A 38 29.67 23.37 17.11
C PRO A 38 30.26 22.62 15.92
N SER A 39 29.50 21.75 15.26
CA SER A 39 29.96 21.00 14.07
C SER A 39 30.18 21.92 12.87
N ILE A 40 29.31 22.90 12.65
CA ILE A 40 29.42 23.90 11.58
C ILE A 40 30.59 24.84 11.85
N LEU A 41 30.74 25.32 13.09
CA LEU A 41 31.86 26.19 13.49
C LEU A 41 33.21 25.48 13.37
N GLY A 42 33.27 24.22 13.78
CA GLY A 42 34.48 23.39 13.70
C GLY A 42 34.68 22.65 12.38
N GLN A 43 33.77 22.82 11.40
CA GLN A 43 33.73 22.08 10.13
C GLN A 43 34.00 20.57 10.28
N THR A 44 33.44 19.96 11.34
CA THR A 44 33.73 18.59 11.74
C THR A 44 32.48 17.72 11.67
N GLU A 45 32.59 16.59 10.96
CA GLU A 45 31.53 15.59 10.85
C GLU A 45 31.59 14.53 11.96
N ARG A 46 32.60 14.60 12.84
CA ARG A 46 32.88 13.54 13.84
C ARG A 46 31.70 13.20 14.74
N PHE A 47 30.84 14.19 15.00
CA PHE A 47 29.70 14.05 15.90
C PHE A 47 28.38 13.74 15.17
N TYR A 48 28.37 13.72 13.84
CA TYR A 48 27.13 13.56 13.05
C TYR A 48 26.50 12.18 13.26
N ASP A 49 27.26 11.09 13.10
CA ASP A 49 26.72 9.74 13.29
C ASP A 49 26.38 9.45 14.78
N LEU A 50 27.17 10.02 15.70
CA LEU A 50 26.93 9.91 17.16
C LEU A 50 25.66 10.66 17.58
N SER A 51 25.43 11.86 17.05
CA SER A 51 24.23 12.67 17.37
C SER A 51 22.94 11.94 17.00
N GLY A 52 22.96 11.17 15.90
CA GLY A 52 21.82 10.36 15.47
C GLY A 52 21.45 9.31 16.48
N SER A 53 22.43 8.52 16.91
CA SER A 53 22.23 7.46 17.91
C SER A 53 21.81 8.04 19.26
N LEU A 54 22.42 9.16 19.67
CA LEU A 54 22.01 9.89 20.87
C LEU A 54 20.57 10.41 20.77
N THR A 55 20.16 10.86 19.59
CA THR A 55 18.79 11.33 19.34
C THR A 55 17.79 10.18 19.46
N TYR A 56 18.09 9.00 18.89
CA TYR A 56 17.25 7.81 19.06
C TYR A 56 17.03 7.46 20.54
N LEU A 57 18.12 7.40 21.31
CA LEU A 57 18.05 7.07 22.74
C LEU A 57 17.32 8.13 23.56
N SER A 58 17.61 9.41 23.31
CA SER A 58 17.06 10.52 24.08
C SER A 58 15.57 10.73 23.79
N CYS A 59 15.13 10.65 22.54
CA CYS A 59 13.71 10.74 22.17
C CYS A 59 12.92 9.55 22.71
N THR A 60 13.49 8.35 22.67
CA THR A 60 12.87 7.14 23.25
C THR A 60 12.71 7.30 24.77
N ALA A 61 13.78 7.68 25.47
CA ALA A 61 13.74 7.90 26.92
C ALA A 61 12.76 9.02 27.30
N LEU A 62 12.82 10.17 26.64
CA LEU A 62 11.89 11.27 26.90
C LEU A 62 10.44 10.81 26.69
N SER A 63 10.12 10.19 25.56
CA SER A 63 8.75 9.74 25.28
C SER A 63 8.21 8.77 26.33
N LEU A 64 9.07 7.89 26.86
CA LEU A 64 8.70 6.88 27.86
C LEU A 64 8.45 7.52 29.25
N TYR A 65 9.29 8.46 29.67
CA TYR A 65 9.21 9.07 31.01
C TYR A 65 8.35 10.34 31.08
N LEU A 66 8.11 11.02 29.96
CA LEU A 66 7.38 12.29 29.91
C LEU A 66 5.95 12.22 30.46
N PRO A 67 5.14 11.16 30.23
CA PRO A 67 3.83 11.02 30.86
C PRO A 67 3.90 11.03 32.41
N VAL A 68 4.90 10.34 32.98
CA VAL A 68 5.09 10.28 34.44
C VAL A 68 5.61 11.60 34.99
N LEU A 69 6.55 12.25 34.29
CA LEU A 69 7.03 13.58 34.65
C LEU A 69 5.89 14.59 34.75
N ARG A 70 4.94 14.54 33.81
CA ARG A 70 3.74 15.37 33.82
C ARG A 70 2.77 15.03 34.94
N ALA A 71 2.54 13.75 35.21
CA ALA A 71 1.69 13.34 36.32
C ALA A 71 2.27 13.80 37.67
N ARG A 72 3.60 13.69 37.85
CA ARG A 72 4.31 14.17 39.04
C ARG A 72 4.29 15.68 39.16
N SER A 73 4.45 16.43 38.07
CA SER A 73 4.36 17.89 38.10
C SER A 73 2.93 18.37 38.41
N ALA A 74 1.91 17.70 37.85
CA ALA A 74 0.51 18.01 38.13
C ALA A 74 0.15 17.72 39.59
N ALA A 75 0.59 16.59 40.14
CA ALA A 75 0.40 16.26 41.56
C ALA A 75 1.07 17.30 42.47
N ALA A 76 2.26 17.78 42.11
CA ALA A 76 2.95 18.83 42.86
C ALA A 76 2.24 20.19 42.86
N LEU A 77 1.42 20.49 41.84
CA LEU A 77 0.65 21.75 41.76
C LEU A 77 -0.59 21.75 42.65
N VAL A 78 -1.14 20.56 42.96
CA VAL A 78 -2.38 20.38 43.75
C VAL A 78 -2.07 19.76 45.13
N ASP A 79 -0.79 19.72 45.52
CA ASP A 79 -0.28 19.08 46.74
C ASP A 79 -0.78 17.64 46.96
N ALA A 80 -0.96 16.91 45.85
CA ALA A 80 -1.38 15.51 45.85
C ALA A 80 -0.16 14.57 45.95
N PRO A 81 -0.33 13.33 46.48
CA PRO A 81 0.74 12.36 46.55
C PRO A 81 1.32 12.08 45.15
N LYS A 82 2.63 12.27 45.00
CA LYS A 82 3.33 12.12 43.72
C LYS A 82 3.35 10.64 43.31
N PRO A 83 2.94 10.28 42.07
CA PRO A 83 3.00 8.90 41.61
C PRO A 83 4.46 8.41 41.61
N GLY A 84 4.68 7.18 42.09
CA GLY A 84 6.01 6.55 42.14
C GLY A 84 6.65 6.43 40.76
N TRP A 85 7.99 6.29 40.73
CA TRP A 85 8.68 6.04 39.47
C TRP A 85 8.33 4.65 38.93
N PRO A 86 7.99 4.52 37.63
CA PRO A 86 7.69 3.24 37.03
C PRO A 86 8.94 2.35 37.04
N SER A 87 8.76 1.05 37.34
CA SER A 87 9.84 0.07 37.32
C SER A 87 9.69 -0.87 36.13
N LEU A 88 10.80 -1.27 35.52
CA LEU A 88 10.81 -2.25 34.43
C LEU A 88 10.24 -3.61 34.89
N ALA A 89 10.53 -4.00 36.14
CA ALA A 89 10.00 -5.23 36.74
C ALA A 89 8.47 -5.20 36.87
N SER A 90 7.89 -4.06 37.28
CA SER A 90 6.42 -3.90 37.36
C SER A 90 5.73 -3.96 36.00
N ALA A 91 6.46 -3.62 34.93
CA ALA A 91 5.94 -3.69 33.56
C ALA A 91 5.78 -5.14 33.07
N LEU A 92 6.72 -6.02 33.47
CA LEU A 92 6.73 -7.43 33.09
C LEU A 92 5.77 -8.25 33.94
N ASN A 93 5.63 -7.92 35.22
CA ASN A 93 4.78 -8.66 36.16
C ASN A 93 3.31 -8.18 36.15
N GLY A 94 2.97 -7.15 35.36
CA GLY A 94 1.61 -6.62 35.26
C GLY A 94 1.10 -5.93 36.53
N THR A 95 1.96 -5.70 37.53
CA THR A 95 1.64 -5.03 38.80
C THR A 95 1.82 -3.51 38.73
N ALA A 96 2.08 -2.99 37.54
CA ALA A 96 2.15 -1.57 37.27
C ALA A 96 0.82 -0.88 37.66
N GLY A 97 0.89 0.10 38.57
CA GLY A 97 -0.23 0.99 38.86
C GLY A 97 -0.61 1.87 37.66
N PRO A 98 -1.54 2.83 37.82
CA PRO A 98 -2.08 3.63 36.71
C PRO A 98 -1.05 4.38 35.88
N TYR A 99 0.15 4.63 36.42
CA TYR A 99 1.28 5.31 35.75
C TYR A 99 2.50 4.40 35.54
N GLY A 100 2.35 3.08 35.77
CA GLY A 100 3.42 2.12 35.51
C GLY A 100 3.59 1.83 34.02
N PHE A 101 4.76 1.31 33.64
CA PHE A 101 5.03 0.98 32.24
C PHE A 101 4.26 -0.25 31.79
N ASN A 102 3.81 -0.25 30.54
CA ASN A 102 3.34 -1.47 29.88
C ASN A 102 4.53 -2.25 29.30
N TRP A 103 4.49 -3.58 29.33
CA TRP A 103 5.55 -4.41 28.75
C TRP A 103 5.80 -4.10 27.26
N ARG A 104 4.78 -3.70 26.48
CA ARG A 104 4.92 -3.31 25.07
C ARG A 104 5.74 -2.03 24.91
N GLN A 105 5.53 -1.03 25.78
CA GLN A 105 6.32 0.20 25.80
C GLN A 105 7.78 -0.10 26.13
N VAL A 106 8.02 -0.96 27.11
CA VAL A 106 9.37 -1.40 27.50
C VAL A 106 10.04 -2.16 26.37
N PHE A 107 9.36 -3.15 25.78
CA PHE A 107 9.89 -3.94 24.68
C PHE A 107 10.25 -3.06 23.48
N LEU A 108 9.34 -2.20 23.01
CA LEU A 108 9.59 -1.33 21.86
C LEU A 108 10.72 -0.33 22.11
N SER A 109 10.77 0.24 23.32
CA SER A 109 11.83 1.16 23.70
C SER A 109 13.18 0.44 23.77
N ALA A 110 13.23 -0.74 24.40
CA ALA A 110 14.44 -1.56 24.45
C ALA A 110 14.89 -2.03 23.07
N ALA A 111 13.95 -2.42 22.20
CA ALA A 111 14.21 -2.86 20.84
C ALA A 111 14.95 -1.80 20.02
N VAL A 112 14.47 -0.55 20.07
CA VAL A 112 15.15 0.57 19.42
C VAL A 112 16.45 0.94 20.13
N SER A 113 16.48 0.95 21.46
CA SER A 113 17.72 1.27 22.19
C SER A 113 18.84 0.29 21.90
N LEU A 114 18.55 -1.01 21.83
CA LEU A 114 19.51 -2.05 21.44
C LEU A 114 20.00 -1.84 20.00
N TRP A 115 19.09 -1.57 19.07
CA TRP A 115 19.45 -1.30 17.68
C TRP A 115 20.31 -0.04 17.54
N ALA A 116 19.92 1.06 18.20
CA ALA A 116 20.63 2.34 18.16
C ALA A 116 21.99 2.27 18.84
N ALA A 117 22.13 1.57 19.97
CA ALA A 117 23.40 1.36 20.64
C ALA A 117 24.36 0.53 19.76
N ARG A 118 23.84 -0.52 19.11
CA ARG A 118 24.60 -1.39 18.21
C ARG A 118 25.08 -0.65 16.96
N LEU A 119 24.18 0.03 16.27
CA LEU A 119 24.53 0.79 15.06
C LEU A 119 25.43 1.97 15.41
N GLY A 120 25.09 2.72 16.46
CA GLY A 120 25.85 3.89 16.90
C GLY A 120 27.28 3.58 17.34
N SER A 121 27.47 2.52 18.13
CA SER A 121 28.82 2.08 18.53
C SER A 121 29.67 1.66 17.33
N TYR A 122 29.08 0.93 16.37
CA TYR A 122 29.78 0.53 15.15
C TYR A 122 30.20 1.74 14.29
N LEU A 123 29.30 2.70 14.07
CA LEU A 123 29.61 3.90 13.27
C LEU A 123 30.65 4.78 13.97
N PHE A 124 30.54 4.94 15.29
CA PHE A 124 31.49 5.72 16.09
C PHE A 124 32.90 5.12 16.04
N MET A 125 33.03 3.80 16.25
CA MET A 125 34.32 3.11 16.14
C MET A 125 34.94 3.26 14.74
N ARG A 126 34.11 3.26 13.68
CA ARG A 126 34.59 3.48 12.31
C ARG A 126 35.12 4.90 12.09
N ILE A 127 34.44 5.93 12.60
CA ILE A 127 34.89 7.32 12.48
C ILE A 127 36.24 7.53 13.18
N LEU A 128 36.43 6.93 14.36
CA LEU A 128 37.70 6.97 15.08
C LEU A 128 38.85 6.33 14.28
N GLY A 129 38.57 5.29 13.49
CA GLY A 129 39.56 4.62 12.66
C GLY A 129 39.84 5.29 11.31
N ASP A 130 38.80 5.69 10.58
CA ASP A 130 38.92 6.19 9.20
C ASP A 130 39.13 7.72 9.14
N GLY A 131 38.86 8.43 10.24
CA GLY A 131 39.22 9.84 10.46
C GLY A 131 38.40 10.89 9.69
N LYS A 132 37.91 10.57 8.48
CA LYS A 132 37.08 11.44 7.63
C LYS A 132 36.05 10.65 6.84
N ASP A 133 34.86 11.22 6.64
CA ASP A 133 33.82 10.63 5.78
C ASP A 133 33.71 11.39 4.45
N SER A 134 33.95 10.68 3.34
CA SER A 134 33.87 11.23 1.97
C SER A 134 32.52 11.88 1.64
N ARG A 135 31.44 11.50 2.33
CA ARG A 135 30.08 12.05 2.12
C ARG A 135 29.98 13.53 2.51
N PHE A 136 30.78 13.97 3.49
CA PHE A 136 30.65 15.31 4.07
C PHE A 136 31.71 16.29 3.55
N GLU A 137 32.64 15.87 2.70
CA GLU A 137 33.74 16.73 2.24
C GLU A 137 33.29 17.97 1.45
N GLU A 138 32.23 17.82 0.65
CA GLU A 138 31.63 18.91 -0.11
C GLU A 138 30.60 19.68 0.73
N ILE A 139 29.87 18.98 1.61
CA ILE A 139 28.76 19.54 2.40
C ILE A 139 29.29 20.45 3.53
N ARG A 140 30.42 20.07 4.18
CA ARG A 140 31.01 20.82 5.31
C ARG A 140 31.48 22.23 4.94
N LYS A 141 31.76 22.48 3.65
CA LYS A 141 32.22 23.79 3.16
C LYS A 141 31.12 24.85 3.15
N SER A 142 29.86 24.44 3.21
CA SER A 142 28.70 25.33 3.18
C SER A 142 27.85 25.17 4.44
N PRO A 143 27.87 26.16 5.36
CA PRO A 143 27.08 26.13 6.60
C PRO A 143 25.59 25.80 6.38
N PRO A 144 24.90 26.35 5.35
CA PRO A 144 23.49 26.02 5.11
C PRO A 144 23.26 24.56 4.71
N LYS A 145 24.10 23.99 3.82
CA LYS A 145 23.92 22.59 3.40
C LYS A 145 24.24 21.63 4.55
N PHE A 146 25.20 21.99 5.41
CA PHE A 146 25.52 21.18 6.57
C PHE A 146 24.42 21.22 7.62
N ALA A 147 23.83 22.40 7.87
CA ALA A 147 22.62 22.52 8.71
C ALA A 147 21.47 21.66 8.17
N VAL A 148 21.20 21.68 6.86
CA VAL A 148 20.19 20.84 6.23
C VAL A 148 20.43 19.34 6.48
N ALA A 149 21.68 18.88 6.51
CA ALA A 149 21.99 17.49 6.84
C ALA A 149 21.54 17.12 8.27
N PHE A 150 21.86 17.95 9.27
CA PHE A 150 21.43 17.75 10.66
C PHE A 150 19.90 17.81 10.81
N PHE A 151 19.23 18.74 10.12
CA PHE A 151 17.77 18.80 10.11
C PHE A 151 17.13 17.57 9.44
N ALA A 152 17.69 17.11 8.32
CA ALA A 152 17.23 15.90 7.65
C ALA A 152 17.41 14.66 8.55
N GLN A 153 18.48 14.63 9.36
CA GLN A 153 18.68 13.60 10.37
C GLN A 153 17.62 13.65 11.48
N ALA A 154 17.23 14.83 11.97
CA ALA A 154 16.13 14.96 12.93
C ALA A 154 14.81 14.42 12.38
N VAL A 155 14.49 14.75 11.11
CA VAL A 155 13.31 14.22 10.40
C VAL A 155 13.39 12.71 10.27
N TRP A 156 14.55 12.19 9.86
CA TRP A 156 14.79 10.75 9.73
C TRP A 156 14.51 10.01 11.03
N VAL A 157 15.12 10.44 12.13
CA VAL A 157 14.96 9.80 13.44
C VAL A 157 13.51 9.85 13.88
N SER A 158 12.83 10.98 13.66
CA SER A 158 11.41 11.16 14.02
C SER A 158 10.49 10.20 13.25
N LEU A 159 10.72 10.01 11.94
CA LEU A 159 9.92 9.10 11.11
C LEU A 159 10.16 7.63 11.48
N CYS A 160 11.40 7.25 11.78
CA CYS A 160 11.72 5.87 12.18
C CYS A 160 11.16 5.55 13.57
N LEU A 161 11.24 6.49 14.51
CA LEU A 161 10.75 6.34 15.87
C LEU A 161 9.22 6.44 16.02
N LEU A 162 8.51 6.89 14.99
CA LEU A 162 7.09 7.23 15.11
C LEU A 162 6.22 6.16 15.78
N PRO A 163 6.36 4.84 15.50
CA PRO A 163 5.59 3.81 16.19
C PRO A 163 5.89 3.75 17.69
N VAL A 164 7.16 3.88 18.08
CA VAL A 164 7.59 3.85 19.50
C VAL A 164 7.14 5.11 20.22
N LEU A 165 7.34 6.30 19.62
CA LEU A 165 6.89 7.56 20.20
C LEU A 165 5.37 7.57 20.35
N SER A 166 4.63 7.02 19.38
CA SER A 166 3.17 6.94 19.44
C SER A 166 2.72 6.07 20.61
N ILE A 167 3.29 4.87 20.77
CA ILE A 167 2.98 3.96 21.87
C ILE A 167 3.34 4.57 23.23
N ASN A 168 4.50 5.20 23.36
CA ASN A 168 4.92 5.85 24.60
C ASN A 168 4.08 7.10 24.92
N SER A 169 3.50 7.75 23.90
CA SER A 169 2.68 8.95 24.06
C SER A 169 1.22 8.68 24.43
N LEU A 170 0.75 7.43 24.31
CA LEU A 170 -0.61 7.06 24.67
C LEU A 170 -0.92 7.33 26.15
N PRO A 171 -2.15 7.77 26.49
CA PRO A 171 -2.57 7.91 27.88
C PRO A 171 -2.43 6.59 28.65
N PRO A 172 -2.03 6.62 29.94
CA PRO A 172 -1.91 5.39 30.72
C PRO A 172 -3.23 4.59 30.84
N ALA A 173 -4.38 5.29 30.82
CA ALA A 173 -5.71 4.67 30.78
C ALA A 173 -5.93 3.75 29.56
N THR A 174 -5.25 4.00 28.43
CA THR A 174 -5.31 3.16 27.23
C THR A 174 -4.79 1.74 27.52
N PHE A 175 -3.71 1.64 28.29
CA PHE A 175 -3.11 0.35 28.63
C PHE A 175 -3.90 -0.41 29.69
N ALA A 176 -4.56 0.31 30.60
CA ALA A 176 -5.52 -0.30 31.53
C ALA A 176 -6.70 -0.94 30.79
N ALA A 177 -7.19 -0.31 29.71
CA ALA A 177 -8.31 -0.80 28.90
C ALA A 177 -7.96 -1.98 27.99
N LEU A 178 -6.67 -2.18 27.65
CA LEU A 178 -6.21 -3.28 26.77
C LEU A 178 -6.11 -4.63 27.49
N GLY A 179 -6.09 -4.63 28.83
CA GLY A 179 -5.84 -5.83 29.63
C GLY A 179 -4.43 -6.40 29.47
N GLY A 180 -4.16 -7.52 30.17
CA GLY A 180 -2.87 -8.20 30.18
C GLY A 180 -2.63 -9.22 29.05
N PHE A 181 -3.58 -9.38 28.12
CA PHE A 181 -3.49 -10.41 27.08
C PHE A 181 -2.46 -10.08 26.01
N VAL A 182 -1.69 -11.10 25.60
CA VAL A 182 -0.75 -11.03 24.47
C VAL A 182 -1.54 -11.25 23.19
N SER A 183 -1.46 -10.29 22.27
CA SER A 183 -2.14 -10.34 20.98
C SER A 183 -1.32 -11.11 19.94
N ILE A 184 -1.96 -11.56 18.86
CA ILE A 184 -1.25 -12.21 17.74
C ILE A 184 -0.23 -11.24 17.12
N THR A 185 -0.56 -9.95 17.05
CA THR A 185 0.33 -8.89 16.57
C THR A 185 1.57 -8.71 17.46
N ASP A 186 1.44 -8.93 18.77
CA ASP A 186 2.58 -8.92 19.68
C ASP A 186 3.56 -10.05 19.36
N LEU A 187 3.04 -11.28 19.23
CA LEU A 187 3.86 -12.46 18.93
C LEU A 187 4.55 -12.31 17.58
N LEU A 188 3.80 -11.96 16.53
CA LEU A 188 4.36 -11.76 15.18
C LEU A 188 5.40 -10.64 15.16
N GLY A 189 5.12 -9.50 15.81
CA GLY A 189 6.04 -8.38 15.83
C GLY A 189 7.34 -8.67 16.58
N VAL A 190 7.27 -9.39 17.72
CA VAL A 190 8.46 -9.84 18.46
C VAL A 190 9.28 -10.83 17.63
N LEU A 191 8.64 -11.81 16.99
CA LEU A 191 9.33 -12.78 16.13
C LEU A 191 10.02 -12.11 14.94
N LEU A 192 9.35 -11.15 14.29
CA LEU A 192 9.94 -10.36 13.20
C LEU A 192 11.13 -9.52 13.69
N TYR A 193 11.03 -8.91 14.87
CA TYR A 193 12.13 -8.14 15.44
C TYR A 193 13.34 -9.02 15.74
N VAL A 194 13.15 -10.13 16.47
CA VAL A 194 14.24 -11.05 16.84
C VAL A 194 14.85 -11.68 15.59
N GLY A 195 14.03 -12.12 14.63
CA GLY A 195 14.49 -12.66 13.35
C GLY A 195 15.28 -11.64 12.54
N GLY A 196 14.73 -10.44 12.35
CA GLY A 196 15.39 -9.35 11.61
C GLY A 196 16.72 -8.94 12.22
N LEU A 197 16.76 -8.76 13.54
CA LEU A 197 17.98 -8.45 14.28
C LEU A 197 19.02 -9.58 14.15
N GLY A 198 18.59 -10.84 14.24
CA GLY A 198 19.45 -12.00 14.03
C GLY A 198 20.08 -12.05 12.62
N PHE A 199 19.30 -11.76 11.59
CA PHE A 199 19.78 -11.65 10.21
C PHE A 199 20.80 -10.52 10.06
N GLU A 200 20.51 -9.34 10.60
CA GLU A 200 21.39 -8.16 10.54
C GLU A 200 22.73 -8.42 11.25
N ILE A 201 22.69 -8.94 12.48
CA ILE A 201 23.89 -9.26 13.26
C ILE A 201 24.74 -10.31 12.53
N THR A 202 24.11 -11.35 12.00
CA THR A 202 24.84 -12.43 11.29
C THR A 202 25.48 -11.91 10.00
N ALA A 203 24.74 -11.13 9.21
CA ALA A 203 25.24 -10.54 7.98
C ALA A 203 26.42 -9.60 8.21
N ASP A 204 26.33 -8.74 9.22
CA ASP A 204 27.40 -7.79 9.54
C ASP A 204 28.61 -8.49 10.16
N ARG A 205 28.42 -9.50 11.02
CA ARG A 205 29.55 -10.31 11.53
C ARG A 205 30.29 -11.03 10.40
N GLN A 206 29.57 -11.60 9.44
CA GLN A 206 30.18 -12.21 8.25
C GLN A 206 30.98 -11.19 7.45
N LYS A 207 30.45 -9.98 7.27
CA LYS A 207 31.12 -8.90 6.54
C LYS A 207 32.36 -8.37 7.27
N SER A 208 32.27 -8.14 8.58
CA SER A 208 33.40 -7.68 9.39
C SER A 208 34.52 -8.72 9.44
N LYS A 209 34.17 -10.00 9.63
CA LYS A 209 35.14 -11.11 9.62
C LYS A 209 35.85 -11.22 8.27
N TRP A 210 35.11 -11.20 7.17
CA TRP A 210 35.70 -11.22 5.83
C TRP A 210 36.62 -10.00 5.58
N SER A 211 36.19 -8.80 5.97
CA SER A 211 37.03 -7.61 5.83
C SER A 211 38.32 -7.70 6.65
N GLN A 212 38.29 -8.35 7.81
CA GLN A 212 39.46 -8.57 8.64
C GLN A 212 40.39 -9.63 8.03
N GLU A 213 39.84 -10.76 7.59
CA GLU A 213 40.60 -11.82 6.91
C GLU A 213 41.31 -11.31 5.65
N LYS A 214 40.67 -10.40 4.91
CA LYS A 214 41.29 -9.71 3.77
C LYS A 214 42.48 -8.83 4.19
N LYS A 215 42.37 -8.12 5.32
CA LYS A 215 43.49 -7.32 5.86
C LYS A 215 44.65 -8.20 6.31
N GLU A 216 44.33 -9.37 6.87
CA GLU A 216 45.30 -10.39 7.30
C GLU A 216 45.84 -11.24 6.13
N LYS A 217 45.46 -10.93 4.88
CA LYS A 217 45.84 -11.66 3.66
C LYS A 217 45.54 -13.17 3.72
N LYS A 218 44.49 -13.56 4.44
CA LYS A 218 44.05 -14.96 4.54
C LYS A 218 43.27 -15.45 3.31
N HIS A 219 42.77 -14.52 2.49
CA HIS A 219 42.11 -14.82 1.23
C HIS A 219 42.29 -13.68 0.23
N ASP A 220 42.23 -14.02 -1.07
CA ASP A 220 42.37 -13.07 -2.17
C ASP A 220 41.02 -12.68 -2.81
N GLU A 221 39.89 -13.04 -2.18
CA GLU A 221 38.56 -12.70 -2.70
C GLU A 221 38.35 -11.18 -2.81
N ASP A 222 37.82 -10.74 -3.96
CA ASP A 222 37.62 -9.32 -4.25
C ASP A 222 36.32 -8.74 -3.67
N PHE A 223 35.30 -9.57 -3.53
CA PHE A 223 33.99 -9.26 -2.97
C PHE A 223 33.43 -10.46 -2.21
N LEU A 224 32.59 -10.20 -1.20
CA LEU A 224 32.06 -11.22 -0.32
C LEU A 224 30.93 -12.02 -1.00
N THR A 225 31.19 -13.30 -1.28
CA THR A 225 30.24 -14.23 -1.92
C THR A 225 29.83 -15.39 -1.03
N ARG A 226 30.25 -15.42 0.24
CA ARG A 226 30.02 -16.53 1.18
C ARG A 226 28.87 -16.25 2.14
N GLY A 227 28.27 -17.31 2.69
CA GLY A 227 27.26 -17.19 3.75
C GLY A 227 25.96 -16.53 3.28
N LEU A 228 25.41 -15.60 4.06
CA LEU A 228 24.16 -14.90 3.71
C LEU A 228 24.32 -14.02 2.47
N TRP A 229 25.55 -13.54 2.21
CA TRP A 229 25.90 -12.71 1.06
C TRP A 229 25.93 -13.48 -0.27
N SER A 230 25.95 -14.82 -0.21
CA SER A 230 25.73 -15.70 -1.38
C SER A 230 24.26 -15.73 -1.83
N LYS A 231 23.33 -15.55 -0.88
CA LYS A 231 21.88 -15.65 -1.12
C LYS A 231 21.27 -14.28 -1.46
N SER A 232 21.75 -13.22 -0.83
CA SER A 232 21.33 -11.85 -1.13
C SER A 232 22.53 -10.92 -1.16
N ARG A 233 22.47 -9.92 -2.03
CA ARG A 233 23.49 -8.86 -2.09
C ARG A 233 23.46 -7.92 -0.89
N HIS A 234 22.33 -7.87 -0.18
CA HIS A 234 22.12 -6.96 0.95
C HIS A 234 21.31 -7.64 2.08
N PRO A 235 21.85 -8.72 2.69
CA PRO A 235 21.16 -9.47 3.72
C PRO A 235 20.97 -8.67 5.01
N ASN A 236 21.87 -7.73 5.29
CA ASN A 236 21.78 -6.80 6.42
C ASN A 236 20.60 -5.83 6.29
N TYR A 237 20.37 -5.26 5.09
CA TYR A 237 19.23 -4.36 4.84
C TYR A 237 17.88 -5.07 4.91
N PHE A 238 17.84 -6.36 4.59
CA PHE A 238 16.66 -7.18 4.82
C PHE A 238 16.39 -7.36 6.33
N GLY A 239 17.43 -7.64 7.12
CA GLY A 239 17.31 -7.73 8.59
C GLY A 239 16.77 -6.43 9.18
N GLU A 240 17.32 -5.29 8.74
CA GLU A 240 16.89 -3.95 9.17
C GLU A 240 15.43 -3.66 8.78
N SER A 241 15.03 -3.89 7.53
CA SER A 241 13.62 -3.71 7.12
C SER A 241 12.67 -4.62 7.91
N THR A 242 13.08 -5.86 8.19
CA THR A 242 12.28 -6.84 8.94
C THR A 242 12.11 -6.45 10.40
N LEU A 243 13.16 -5.98 11.07
CA LEU A 243 13.07 -5.58 12.48
C LEU A 243 12.23 -4.32 12.68
N TRP A 244 12.31 -3.35 11.77
CA TRP A 244 11.44 -2.16 11.81
C TRP A 244 9.98 -2.50 11.53
N THR A 245 9.74 -3.50 10.68
CA THR A 245 8.41 -4.09 10.46
C THR A 245 7.90 -4.78 11.73
N GLY A 246 8.77 -5.47 12.47
CA GLY A 246 8.44 -6.07 13.77
C GLY A 246 8.00 -5.04 14.81
N ILE A 247 8.78 -3.96 14.96
CA ILE A 247 8.44 -2.80 15.82
C ILE A 247 7.08 -2.21 15.45
N ALA A 248 6.85 -1.98 14.16
CA ALA A 248 5.58 -1.46 13.66
C ALA A 248 4.41 -2.42 13.91
N THR A 249 4.63 -3.74 13.82
CA THR A 249 3.58 -4.75 13.99
C THR A 249 3.09 -4.80 15.44
N VAL A 250 4.00 -4.76 16.42
CA VAL A 250 3.62 -4.67 17.85
C VAL A 250 2.88 -3.35 18.12
N ALA A 251 3.39 -2.23 17.59
CA ALA A 251 2.74 -0.94 17.76
C ALA A 251 1.34 -0.88 17.10
N ALA A 252 1.18 -1.45 15.91
CA ALA A 252 -0.07 -1.48 15.16
C ALA A 252 -1.18 -2.20 15.92
N GLY A 253 -0.88 -3.31 16.60
CA GLY A 253 -1.85 -4.04 17.41
C GLY A 253 -2.49 -3.19 18.51
N VAL A 254 -1.67 -2.36 19.16
CA VAL A 254 -2.13 -1.42 20.20
C VAL A 254 -2.82 -0.21 19.59
N LEU A 255 -2.21 0.44 18.59
CA LEU A 255 -2.72 1.68 18.00
C LEU A 255 -4.06 1.48 17.27
N ALA A 256 -4.25 0.34 16.59
CA ALA A 256 -5.49 0.02 15.87
C ALA A 256 -6.60 -0.54 16.77
N SER A 257 -6.32 -0.79 18.05
CA SER A 257 -7.33 -1.17 19.02
C SER A 257 -8.30 -0.01 19.30
N ASN A 258 -9.51 -0.31 19.76
CA ASN A 258 -10.48 0.74 20.11
C ASN A 258 -9.92 1.67 21.20
N ALA A 259 -9.19 1.12 22.17
CA ALA A 259 -8.52 1.88 23.22
C ALA A 259 -7.39 2.77 22.66
N GLY A 260 -6.58 2.25 21.72
CA GLY A 260 -5.51 3.01 21.08
C GLY A 260 -6.02 4.18 20.25
N VAL A 261 -7.05 3.97 19.44
CA VAL A 261 -7.70 5.02 18.64
C VAL A 261 -8.28 6.11 19.54
N ALA A 262 -8.96 5.72 20.63
CA ALA A 262 -9.47 6.66 21.63
C ALA A 262 -8.35 7.40 22.36
N GLY A 263 -7.26 6.70 22.71
CA GLY A 263 -6.08 7.27 23.38
C GLY A 263 -5.33 8.29 22.52
N MET A 264 -5.35 8.13 21.18
CA MET A 264 -4.85 9.13 20.24
C MET A 264 -5.79 10.32 20.03
N GLY A 265 -7.02 10.26 20.55
CA GLY A 265 -8.06 11.25 20.31
C GLY A 265 -8.58 11.25 18.88
N LEU A 266 -8.50 10.11 18.19
CA LEU A 266 -9.04 9.94 16.83
C LEU A 266 -10.50 9.51 16.89
N ALA A 267 -11.29 9.91 15.88
CA ALA A 267 -12.67 9.47 15.74
C ALA A 267 -12.74 7.93 15.62
N GLY A 268 -13.67 7.31 16.34
CA GLY A 268 -13.90 5.87 16.29
C GLY A 268 -14.30 5.38 14.89
N GLY A 269 -14.11 4.08 14.64
CA GLY A 269 -14.48 3.44 13.37
C GLY A 269 -13.29 3.11 12.46
N LEU A 270 -13.58 2.72 11.22
CA LEU A 270 -12.57 2.24 10.26
C LEU A 270 -11.57 3.33 9.87
N ALA A 271 -11.99 4.59 9.79
CA ALA A 271 -11.11 5.71 9.44
C ALA A 271 -10.04 5.96 10.51
N GLY A 272 -10.42 5.99 11.80
CA GLY A 272 -9.47 6.15 12.91
C GLY A 272 -8.48 5.00 13.02
N LYS A 273 -8.96 3.75 12.83
CA LYS A 273 -8.09 2.57 12.76
C LYS A 273 -7.15 2.61 11.57
N GLY A 274 -7.62 3.09 10.41
CA GLY A 274 -6.79 3.30 9.22
C GLY A 274 -5.65 4.27 9.50
N LEU A 275 -5.95 5.44 10.08
CA LEU A 275 -4.93 6.43 10.45
C LEU A 275 -3.93 5.90 11.48
N ALA A 276 -4.40 5.14 12.47
CA ALA A 276 -3.57 4.47 13.46
C ALA A 276 -2.59 3.44 12.85
N LEU A 277 -3.06 2.67 11.86
CA LEU A 277 -2.21 1.71 11.14
C LEU A 277 -1.21 2.43 10.23
N LEU A 278 -1.62 3.53 9.59
CA LEU A 278 -0.72 4.35 8.78
C LEU A 278 0.41 4.94 9.64
N SER A 279 0.12 5.43 10.85
CA SER A 279 1.17 5.98 11.72
C SER A 279 2.20 4.92 12.15
N ALA A 280 1.76 3.69 12.42
CA ALA A 280 2.65 2.55 12.68
C ALA A 280 3.45 2.15 11.43
N GLY A 281 2.83 2.20 10.24
CA GLY A 281 3.43 1.81 8.97
C GLY A 281 4.46 2.79 8.38
N ILE A 282 4.47 4.06 8.82
CA ILE A 282 5.41 5.08 8.33
C ILE A 282 6.86 4.66 8.52
N SER A 283 7.23 4.11 9.67
CA SER A 283 8.61 3.74 9.98
C SER A 283 9.17 2.67 9.03
N PRO A 284 8.57 1.46 8.90
CA PRO A 284 9.08 0.44 8.00
C PRO A 284 9.00 0.85 6.54
N ALA A 285 7.98 1.61 6.13
CA ALA A 285 7.88 2.13 4.77
C ALA A 285 9.02 3.11 4.45
N PHE A 286 9.29 4.04 5.36
CA PHE A 286 10.35 5.04 5.23
C PHE A 286 11.74 4.40 5.23
N VAL A 287 12.04 3.53 6.19
CA VAL A 287 13.33 2.81 6.25
C VAL A 287 13.55 1.98 4.99
N THR A 288 12.54 1.22 4.56
CA THR A 288 12.64 0.40 3.35
C THR A 288 12.82 1.25 2.11
N PHE A 289 12.11 2.38 1.98
CA PHE A 289 12.30 3.32 0.89
C PHE A 289 13.73 3.87 0.84
N LEU A 290 14.27 4.31 1.98
CA LEU A 290 15.63 4.84 2.05
C LEU A 290 16.69 3.80 1.69
N LEU A 291 16.55 2.58 2.23
CA LEU A 291 17.47 1.49 1.94
C LEU A 291 17.42 1.07 0.47
N PHE A 292 16.24 1.02 -0.16
CA PHE A 292 16.11 0.50 -1.53
C PHE A 292 16.26 1.57 -2.62
N LYS A 293 15.95 2.83 -2.33
CA LYS A 293 15.83 3.88 -3.36
C LYS A 293 16.73 5.09 -3.16
N VAL A 294 17.21 5.36 -1.94
CA VAL A 294 17.98 6.58 -1.67
C VAL A 294 19.42 6.27 -1.28
N SER A 295 19.65 5.80 -0.05
CA SER A 295 20.98 5.79 0.57
C SER A 295 21.60 4.41 0.75
N GLY A 296 20.81 3.34 0.76
CA GLY A 296 21.33 1.98 1.00
C GLY A 296 21.93 1.34 -0.26
N ILE A 297 21.09 0.67 -1.03
CA ILE A 297 21.43 -0.13 -2.21
C ILE A 297 21.99 0.73 -3.34
N PRO A 298 21.36 1.87 -3.74
CA PRO A 298 21.82 2.62 -4.92
C PRO A 298 23.22 3.20 -4.76
N LEU A 299 23.55 3.75 -3.58
CA LEU A 299 24.89 4.30 -3.32
C LEU A 299 25.95 3.19 -3.26
N SER A 300 25.61 2.07 -2.61
CA SER A 300 26.52 0.93 -2.49
C SER A 300 26.79 0.29 -3.86
N GLU A 301 25.75 0.01 -4.64
CA GLU A 301 25.89 -0.58 -5.98
C GLU A 301 26.64 0.33 -6.93
N LYS A 302 26.36 1.64 -6.97
CA LYS A 302 27.12 2.57 -7.82
C LYS A 302 28.61 2.55 -7.49
N LYS A 303 28.97 2.45 -6.20
CA LYS A 303 30.38 2.35 -5.77
C LYS A 303 31.02 1.04 -6.24
N TYR A 304 30.32 -0.09 -6.11
CA TYR A 304 30.83 -1.39 -6.56
C TYR A 304 30.88 -1.51 -8.09
N ASP A 305 29.87 -0.99 -8.80
CA ASP A 305 29.83 -0.96 -10.26
C ASP A 305 30.96 -0.09 -10.82
N LYS A 306 31.28 1.04 -10.18
CA LYS A 306 32.45 1.85 -10.57
C LYS A 306 33.78 1.12 -10.36
N LYS A 307 33.87 0.22 -9.38
CA LYS A 307 35.10 -0.49 -9.02
C LYS A 307 35.29 -1.81 -9.76
N TYR A 308 34.21 -2.54 -10.02
CA TYR A 308 34.22 -3.92 -10.52
C TYR A 308 33.32 -4.12 -11.75
N GLY A 309 32.73 -3.05 -12.31
CA GLY A 309 31.76 -3.14 -13.40
C GLY A 309 32.29 -3.82 -14.67
N ASP A 310 33.58 -3.66 -14.96
CA ASP A 310 34.21 -4.25 -16.15
C ASP A 310 34.53 -5.75 -16.00
N ARG A 311 34.35 -6.30 -14.79
CA ARG A 311 34.75 -7.67 -14.44
C ARG A 311 33.62 -8.67 -14.67
N LYS A 312 33.90 -9.73 -15.42
CA LYS A 312 32.90 -10.74 -15.84
C LYS A 312 32.35 -11.58 -14.68
N ASP A 313 33.19 -11.88 -13.70
CA ASP A 313 32.85 -12.55 -12.45
C ASP A 313 31.84 -11.74 -11.62
N TYR A 314 32.06 -10.43 -11.47
CA TYR A 314 31.16 -9.54 -10.76
C TYR A 314 29.81 -9.39 -11.47
N GLN A 315 29.81 -9.24 -12.80
CA GLN A 315 28.56 -9.20 -13.57
C GLN A 315 27.75 -10.50 -13.47
N LYS A 316 28.42 -11.65 -13.47
CA LYS A 316 27.78 -12.96 -13.29
C LYS A 316 27.17 -13.06 -11.88
N TRP A 317 27.95 -12.75 -10.85
CA TRP A 317 27.46 -12.74 -9.46
C TRP A 317 26.27 -11.79 -9.26
N LYS A 318 26.29 -10.60 -9.87
CA LYS A 318 25.20 -9.61 -9.78
C LYS A 318 23.90 -10.10 -10.45
N LYS A 319 24.01 -10.91 -11.51
CA LYS A 319 22.86 -11.54 -12.19
C LYS A 319 22.28 -12.70 -11.39
N GLU A 320 23.14 -13.50 -10.77
CA GLU A 320 22.75 -14.70 -10.02
C GLU A 320 22.25 -14.38 -8.61
N THR A 321 22.76 -13.32 -7.98
CA THR A 321 22.43 -12.95 -6.59
C THR A 321 21.38 -11.84 -6.54
N PRO A 322 20.15 -12.10 -6.04
CA PRO A 322 19.10 -11.09 -5.95
C PRO A 322 19.34 -10.05 -4.84
N ILE A 323 18.65 -8.92 -4.95
CA ILE A 323 18.71 -7.82 -3.97
C ILE A 323 17.93 -8.17 -2.69
N SER A 324 16.77 -8.83 -2.81
CA SER A 324 15.92 -9.19 -1.67
C SER A 324 16.06 -10.67 -1.29
N ILE A 325 16.24 -10.92 0.00
CA ILE A 325 16.22 -12.27 0.59
C ILE A 325 14.87 -12.95 0.37
N ILE A 326 13.71 -12.26 0.42
CA ILE A 326 12.40 -12.90 0.17
C ILE A 326 12.32 -13.46 -1.24
N THR A 327 12.82 -12.71 -2.23
CA THR A 327 12.88 -13.19 -3.62
C THR A 327 13.92 -14.29 -3.85
N SER A 328 14.90 -14.45 -2.94
CA SER A 328 15.91 -15.51 -2.96
C SER A 328 15.46 -16.77 -2.20
N ILE A 329 14.90 -16.61 -1.00
CA ILE A 329 14.37 -17.68 -0.15
C ILE A 329 13.23 -18.38 -0.85
N LEU A 330 12.37 -17.63 -1.54
CA LEU A 330 11.26 -18.21 -2.28
C LEU A 330 11.66 -18.62 -3.71
N ASP A 331 12.79 -18.13 -4.22
CA ASP A 331 13.34 -18.44 -5.55
C ASP A 331 12.34 -18.32 -6.74
N ILE A 332 11.26 -17.53 -6.60
CA ILE A 332 10.15 -17.48 -7.56
C ILE A 332 10.38 -16.45 -8.69
N LYS A 333 11.41 -15.60 -8.59
CA LYS A 333 11.55 -14.44 -9.48
C LYS A 333 11.70 -14.83 -10.96
N TYR A 334 12.36 -15.94 -11.24
CA TYR A 334 12.48 -16.48 -12.59
C TYR A 334 11.34 -17.43 -12.97
N GLN A 335 10.44 -17.79 -12.04
CA GLN A 335 9.35 -18.76 -12.23
C GLN A 335 8.05 -18.17 -12.77
N LEU A 336 7.81 -16.87 -12.58
CA LEU A 336 6.51 -16.24 -12.86
C LEU A 336 6.19 -16.01 -14.34
N PRO A 337 7.08 -15.43 -15.18
CA PRO A 337 6.76 -15.23 -16.60
C PRO A 337 6.94 -16.53 -17.41
N ILE A 338 6.04 -16.75 -18.37
CA ILE A 338 6.15 -17.87 -19.32
C ILE A 338 6.83 -17.38 -20.59
N ARG A 339 7.88 -18.09 -21.01
CA ARG A 339 8.47 -17.99 -22.35
C ARG A 339 8.32 -19.35 -23.02
N PRO A 340 7.56 -19.49 -24.12
CA PRO A 340 7.44 -20.77 -24.82
C PRO A 340 8.79 -21.44 -25.12
N THR A 341 9.82 -20.67 -25.49
CA THR A 341 11.23 -21.09 -25.47
C THR A 341 12.06 -20.17 -24.56
N PRO A 342 12.82 -20.68 -23.58
CA PRO A 342 13.12 -22.10 -23.37
C PRO A 342 12.24 -22.82 -22.31
N HIS A 343 11.27 -22.13 -21.66
CA HIS A 343 10.62 -22.67 -20.44
C HIS A 343 9.67 -23.84 -20.71
N LEU A 344 8.78 -23.72 -21.72
CA LEU A 344 7.90 -24.84 -22.10
C LEU A 344 8.67 -25.87 -22.95
N TRP A 345 9.60 -25.41 -23.79
CA TRP A 345 10.48 -26.25 -24.58
C TRP A 345 11.90 -25.64 -24.66
N PRO A 346 12.99 -26.38 -24.39
CA PRO A 346 13.07 -27.81 -24.07
C PRO A 346 12.98 -28.13 -22.56
N TYR A 347 12.93 -27.15 -21.66
CA TYR A 347 13.05 -27.40 -20.21
C TYR A 347 11.80 -27.99 -19.52
N LEU A 348 10.66 -28.11 -20.23
CA LEU A 348 9.42 -28.73 -19.73
C LEU A 348 8.94 -28.23 -18.35
N GLN A 349 9.10 -26.94 -18.07
CA GLN A 349 8.72 -26.34 -16.77
C GLN A 349 7.21 -26.04 -16.73
N LEU A 350 6.39 -27.09 -16.77
CA LEU A 350 4.92 -27.02 -16.87
C LEU A 350 4.25 -26.42 -15.62
N SER A 351 4.88 -26.48 -14.44
CA SER A 351 4.36 -25.86 -13.22
C SER A 351 4.06 -24.36 -13.39
N ARG A 352 4.78 -23.70 -14.30
CA ARG A 352 4.60 -22.28 -14.62
C ARG A 352 3.25 -21.94 -15.20
N ILE A 353 2.62 -22.90 -15.89
CA ILE A 353 1.26 -22.78 -16.45
C ILE A 353 0.24 -22.53 -15.32
N LEU A 354 0.49 -23.05 -14.12
CA LEU A 354 -0.37 -22.82 -12.96
C LEU A 354 0.02 -21.55 -12.20
N THR A 355 1.32 -21.24 -12.10
CA THR A 355 1.80 -20.18 -11.21
C THR A 355 1.86 -18.79 -11.83
N PHE A 356 1.84 -18.64 -13.16
CA PHE A 356 2.03 -17.33 -13.82
C PHE A 356 0.95 -16.30 -13.48
N GLN A 357 -0.26 -16.73 -13.15
CA GLN A 357 -1.37 -15.82 -12.84
C GLN A 357 -1.31 -15.29 -11.41
N LEU A 358 -0.55 -15.92 -10.51
CA LEU A 358 -0.62 -15.65 -9.06
C LEU A 358 0.03 -14.33 -8.65
N ALA A 359 0.97 -13.79 -9.44
CA ALA A 359 1.72 -12.60 -9.07
C ALA A 359 2.10 -11.74 -10.27
N TYR A 360 1.98 -10.42 -10.09
CA TYR A 360 2.52 -9.44 -11.03
C TYR A 360 4.03 -9.30 -10.85
N THR A 361 4.76 -9.23 -11.95
CA THR A 361 6.21 -8.99 -11.96
C THR A 361 6.57 -7.50 -11.93
N SER A 362 5.61 -6.63 -12.26
CA SER A 362 5.74 -5.18 -12.33
C SER A 362 4.89 -4.52 -11.24
N SER A 363 5.47 -3.55 -10.52
CA SER A 363 4.77 -2.78 -9.50
C SER A 363 3.66 -1.92 -10.11
N THR A 364 3.83 -1.47 -11.36
CA THR A 364 2.85 -0.66 -12.09
C THR A 364 1.59 -1.48 -12.38
N ASP A 365 1.77 -2.70 -12.88
CA ASP A 365 0.68 -3.61 -13.22
C ASP A 365 -0.09 -4.02 -11.95
N LEU A 366 0.64 -4.28 -10.86
CA LEU A 366 0.04 -4.57 -9.55
C LEU A 366 -0.81 -3.41 -9.05
N PHE A 367 -0.31 -2.18 -9.16
CA PHE A 367 -1.04 -0.98 -8.71
C PHE A 367 -2.34 -0.80 -9.49
N PHE A 368 -2.30 -0.82 -10.82
CA PHE A 368 -3.50 -0.64 -11.66
C PHE A 368 -4.48 -1.80 -11.51
N SER A 369 -3.98 -3.04 -11.46
CA SER A 369 -4.84 -4.21 -11.19
C SER A 369 -5.54 -4.11 -9.84
N THR A 370 -4.83 -3.71 -8.78
CA THR A 370 -5.41 -3.59 -7.43
C THR A 370 -6.45 -2.48 -7.38
N ALA A 371 -6.16 -1.33 -8.02
CA ALA A 371 -7.10 -0.22 -8.11
C ALA A 371 -8.40 -0.62 -8.84
N LEU A 372 -8.30 -1.38 -9.93
CA LEU A 372 -9.46 -1.91 -10.68
C LEU A 372 -10.25 -2.94 -9.86
N LEU A 373 -9.57 -3.91 -9.25
CA LEU A 373 -10.24 -4.91 -8.39
C LEU A 373 -10.98 -4.25 -7.22
N TYR A 374 -10.42 -3.19 -6.64
CA TYR A 374 -11.09 -2.42 -5.60
C TYR A 374 -12.38 -1.75 -6.11
N GLN A 375 -12.39 -1.22 -7.34
CA GLN A 375 -13.61 -0.67 -7.95
C GLN A 375 -14.64 -1.78 -8.25
N PHE A 376 -14.19 -2.97 -8.63
CA PHE A 376 -15.05 -4.11 -8.94
C PHE A 376 -15.63 -4.84 -7.72
N ARG A 377 -15.30 -4.43 -6.48
CA ARG A 377 -15.92 -4.95 -5.25
C ARG A 377 -17.45 -4.88 -5.25
N VAL A 378 -18.02 -3.97 -6.05
CA VAL A 378 -19.48 -3.85 -6.22
C VAL A 378 -20.08 -5.12 -6.83
N LEU A 379 -19.34 -5.83 -7.69
CA LEU A 379 -19.80 -7.10 -8.28
C LEU A 379 -20.03 -8.18 -7.22
N GLU A 380 -19.14 -8.26 -6.21
CA GLU A 380 -19.34 -9.18 -5.09
C GLU A 380 -20.62 -8.87 -4.31
N ARG A 381 -20.91 -7.57 -4.11
CA ARG A 381 -22.13 -7.12 -3.42
C ARG A 381 -23.41 -7.45 -4.20
N LEU A 382 -23.36 -7.36 -5.53
CA LEU A 382 -24.51 -7.64 -6.40
C LEU A 382 -24.80 -9.13 -6.52
N TRP A 383 -23.77 -9.98 -6.59
CA TRP A 383 -23.90 -11.41 -6.86
C TRP A 383 -23.81 -12.30 -5.63
N GLY A 384 -23.30 -11.79 -4.51
CA GLY A 384 -22.93 -12.54 -3.33
C GLY A 384 -21.54 -13.20 -3.47
N SER A 385 -20.85 -13.38 -2.33
CA SER A 385 -19.47 -13.87 -2.28
C SER A 385 -19.30 -15.25 -2.92
N ARG A 386 -20.30 -16.13 -2.82
CA ARG A 386 -20.24 -17.47 -3.43
C ARG A 386 -20.24 -17.44 -4.96
N LYS A 387 -21.11 -16.64 -5.59
CA LYS A 387 -21.15 -16.53 -7.06
C LYS A 387 -19.90 -15.80 -7.57
N TYR A 388 -19.45 -14.77 -6.87
CA TYR A 388 -18.22 -14.04 -7.21
C TYR A 388 -16.96 -14.92 -7.11
N ALA A 389 -16.80 -15.70 -6.03
CA ALA A 389 -15.69 -16.63 -5.88
C ALA A 389 -15.70 -17.72 -6.96
N SER A 390 -16.88 -18.19 -7.35
CA SER A 390 -17.03 -19.18 -8.43
C SER A 390 -16.64 -18.61 -9.78
N PHE A 391 -17.02 -17.36 -10.06
CA PHE A 391 -16.58 -16.64 -11.25
C PHE A 391 -15.06 -16.53 -11.31
N VAL A 392 -14.41 -16.04 -10.25
CA VAL A 392 -12.95 -15.90 -10.20
C VAL A 392 -12.25 -17.26 -10.40
N ALA A 393 -12.72 -18.31 -9.72
CA ALA A 393 -12.14 -19.65 -9.81
C ALA A 393 -12.26 -20.25 -11.23
N VAL A 394 -13.41 -20.11 -11.88
CA VAL A 394 -13.63 -20.61 -13.24
C VAL A 394 -12.76 -19.84 -14.24
N ILE A 395 -12.76 -18.51 -14.18
CA ILE A 395 -11.93 -17.69 -15.08
C ILE A 395 -10.45 -17.99 -14.87
N PHE A 396 -10.00 -18.15 -13.62
CA PHE A 396 -8.63 -18.56 -13.31
C PHE A 396 -8.30 -19.90 -13.99
N ALA A 397 -9.13 -20.92 -13.78
CA ALA A 397 -8.92 -22.27 -14.30
C ALA A 397 -8.91 -22.32 -15.83
N VAL A 398 -9.79 -21.58 -16.51
CA VAL A 398 -9.80 -21.50 -17.98
C VAL A 398 -8.53 -20.81 -18.49
N ASN A 399 -8.12 -19.72 -17.85
CA ASN A 399 -6.91 -18.96 -18.25
C ASN A 399 -5.61 -19.73 -18.03
N VAL A 400 -5.57 -20.67 -17.09
CA VAL A 400 -4.41 -21.55 -16.86
C VAL A 400 -4.03 -22.25 -18.15
N LEU A 401 -5.00 -22.73 -18.92
CA LEU A 401 -4.75 -23.45 -20.17
C LEU A 401 -4.77 -22.51 -21.40
N LEU A 402 -5.73 -21.60 -21.45
CA LEU A 402 -6.01 -20.80 -22.65
C LEU A 402 -4.87 -19.83 -23.00
N LEU A 403 -4.32 -19.11 -22.01
CA LEU A 403 -3.29 -18.09 -22.28
C LEU A 403 -1.95 -18.70 -22.71
N PRO A 404 -1.42 -19.75 -22.05
CA PRO A 404 -0.21 -20.40 -22.52
C PRO A 404 -0.39 -21.05 -23.90
N PHE A 405 -1.54 -21.70 -24.16
CA PHE A 405 -1.86 -22.25 -25.47
C PHE A 405 -1.84 -21.19 -26.57
N LEU A 406 -2.52 -20.06 -26.36
CA LEU A 406 -2.56 -18.96 -27.32
C LEU A 406 -1.18 -18.33 -27.54
N THR A 407 -0.36 -18.24 -26.50
CA THR A 407 1.03 -17.74 -26.62
C THR A 407 1.89 -18.68 -27.46
N VAL A 408 1.77 -20.00 -27.29
CA VAL A 408 2.47 -21.00 -28.12
C VAL A 408 1.98 -20.94 -29.56
N PHE A 409 0.67 -20.81 -29.78
CA PHE A 409 0.08 -20.68 -31.11
C PHE A 409 0.59 -19.42 -31.83
N LEU A 410 0.57 -18.27 -31.17
CA LEU A 410 1.07 -17.01 -31.74
C LEU A 410 2.56 -17.01 -31.99
N LYS A 411 3.34 -17.70 -31.14
CA LYS A 411 4.75 -17.93 -31.43
C LYS A 411 4.94 -18.63 -32.78
N GLY A 412 4.17 -19.69 -33.03
CA GLY A 412 4.19 -20.43 -34.29
C GLY A 412 3.83 -19.53 -35.48
N LEU A 413 2.76 -18.75 -35.35
CA LEU A 413 2.26 -17.87 -36.40
C LEU A 413 3.19 -16.67 -36.70
N THR A 414 3.91 -16.17 -35.69
CA THR A 414 4.81 -15.00 -35.82
C THR A 414 6.28 -15.40 -35.98
N PHE A 415 6.57 -16.65 -36.35
CA PHE A 415 7.91 -17.20 -36.56
C PHE A 415 8.87 -16.91 -35.38
N GLY A 416 8.36 -16.96 -34.14
CA GLY A 416 9.16 -16.78 -32.93
C GLY A 416 9.23 -15.36 -32.36
N LEU A 417 8.62 -14.36 -33.01
CA LEU A 417 8.59 -12.98 -32.49
C LEU A 417 7.81 -12.89 -31.17
N TRP A 418 6.69 -13.61 -31.05
CA TRP A 418 5.93 -13.70 -29.81
C TRP A 418 6.41 -14.86 -28.94
N ASN A 419 7.24 -14.57 -27.94
CA ASN A 419 7.81 -15.59 -27.06
C ASN A 419 7.71 -15.22 -25.56
N TYR A 420 6.72 -14.41 -25.19
CA TYR A 420 6.56 -13.92 -23.83
C TYR A 420 5.08 -13.78 -23.46
N LEU A 421 4.72 -14.32 -22.30
CA LEU A 421 3.42 -14.14 -21.66
C LEU A 421 3.66 -13.50 -20.27
N PRO A 422 3.14 -12.28 -20.02
CA PRO A 422 3.32 -11.60 -18.75
C PRO A 422 2.58 -12.30 -17.61
N ALA A 423 3.17 -12.23 -16.42
CA ALA A 423 2.60 -12.79 -15.21
C ALA A 423 1.60 -11.81 -14.56
N GLY A 424 0.53 -12.36 -13.97
CA GLY A 424 -0.45 -11.62 -13.18
C GLY A 424 -1.91 -11.91 -13.54
N LEU A 425 -2.80 -11.25 -12.80
CA LEU A 425 -4.25 -11.47 -12.84
C LEU A 425 -4.97 -10.67 -13.94
N THR A 426 -4.25 -10.18 -14.96
CA THR A 426 -4.82 -9.22 -15.93
C THR A 426 -6.05 -9.78 -16.64
N ALA A 427 -6.05 -11.06 -17.00
CA ALA A 427 -7.22 -11.68 -17.62
C ALA A 427 -8.45 -11.73 -16.69
N ILE A 428 -8.26 -11.96 -15.39
CA ILE A 428 -9.35 -11.91 -14.41
C ILE A 428 -9.86 -10.48 -14.24
N VAL A 429 -8.96 -9.50 -14.17
CA VAL A 429 -9.32 -8.08 -14.07
C VAL A 429 -10.16 -7.65 -15.27
N PHE A 430 -9.77 -8.04 -16.48
CA PHE A 430 -10.51 -7.70 -17.70
C PHE A 430 -11.83 -8.49 -17.83
N ALA A 431 -11.89 -9.73 -17.35
CA ALA A 431 -13.15 -10.46 -17.24
C ALA A 431 -14.12 -9.73 -16.29
N ALA A 432 -13.64 -9.31 -15.12
CA ALA A 432 -14.44 -8.54 -14.17
C ALA A 432 -14.85 -7.17 -14.75
N LEU A 433 -13.97 -6.52 -15.52
CA LEU A 433 -14.27 -5.25 -16.18
C LEU A 433 -15.42 -5.38 -17.19
N SER A 434 -15.45 -6.46 -17.99
CA SER A 434 -16.55 -6.70 -18.95
C SER A 434 -17.90 -6.91 -18.27
N ILE A 435 -17.91 -7.51 -17.08
CA ILE A 435 -19.12 -7.66 -16.28
C ILE A 435 -19.51 -6.33 -15.65
N TRP A 436 -18.53 -5.61 -15.10
CA TRP A 436 -18.75 -4.31 -14.49
C TRP A 436 -19.23 -3.26 -15.50
N SER A 437 -18.82 -3.34 -16.76
CA SER A 437 -19.32 -2.45 -17.81
C SER A 437 -20.82 -2.59 -18.03
N ASP A 438 -21.35 -3.80 -17.88
CA ASP A 438 -22.73 -4.16 -18.20
C ASP A 438 -23.65 -4.09 -16.98
N GLU A 439 -23.21 -4.58 -15.82
CA GLU A 439 -24.03 -4.68 -14.60
C GLU A 439 -24.18 -3.34 -13.86
N VAL A 440 -23.17 -2.47 -13.90
CA VAL A 440 -23.21 -1.19 -13.18
C VAL A 440 -23.82 -0.11 -14.09
N PRO A 441 -24.92 0.58 -13.72
CA PRO A 441 -25.43 1.68 -14.54
C PRO A 441 -24.48 2.89 -14.49
N ARG A 442 -24.51 3.73 -15.53
CA ARG A 442 -23.76 5.01 -15.56
C ARG A 442 -24.56 6.07 -14.81
N LEU A 443 -23.95 6.77 -13.86
CA LEU A 443 -24.63 7.78 -13.05
C LEU A 443 -24.80 9.12 -13.78
N TYR A 444 -23.77 9.57 -14.49
CA TYR A 444 -23.83 10.83 -15.24
C TYR A 444 -22.99 10.76 -16.52
N ARG A 445 -23.41 11.54 -17.52
CA ARG A 445 -22.71 11.73 -18.80
C ARG A 445 -22.48 13.21 -19.02
N TYR A 446 -21.28 13.56 -19.45
CA TYR A 446 -20.96 14.93 -19.85
C TYR A 446 -20.16 14.89 -21.15
N LYS A 447 -20.50 15.79 -22.08
CA LYS A 447 -19.86 15.89 -23.39
C LYS A 447 -18.93 17.10 -23.35
N ILE A 448 -17.64 16.86 -23.53
CA ILE A 448 -16.67 17.95 -23.69
C ILE A 448 -16.72 18.36 -25.16
N LEU A 449 -17.20 19.57 -25.42
CA LEU A 449 -17.26 20.15 -26.76
C LEU A 449 -15.87 20.64 -27.15
N THR A 450 -15.34 20.09 -28.23
CA THR A 450 -14.09 20.55 -28.85
C THR A 450 -14.45 21.50 -29.99
N GLY A 451 -14.81 22.75 -29.66
CA GLY A 451 -15.18 23.78 -30.63
C GLY A 451 -15.65 25.09 -29.99
N LYS A 452 -15.70 26.17 -30.77
CA LYS A 452 -16.31 27.43 -30.34
C LYS A 452 -17.81 27.20 -30.13
N ILE A 453 -18.30 27.50 -28.93
CA ILE A 453 -19.74 27.52 -28.65
C ILE A 453 -20.34 28.62 -29.55
N PRO A 454 -21.31 28.33 -30.43
CA PRO A 454 -22.03 29.39 -31.10
C PRO A 454 -22.76 30.20 -30.03
N LEU A 455 -22.38 31.46 -29.87
CA LEU A 455 -23.08 32.39 -28.99
C LEU A 455 -24.45 32.62 -29.64
N ALA A 456 -25.50 31.98 -29.12
CA ALA A 456 -26.86 32.26 -29.56
C ALA A 456 -27.20 33.69 -29.15
N THR A 457 -27.20 34.60 -30.11
CA THR A 457 -27.82 35.92 -29.97
C THR A 457 -29.31 35.69 -29.73
N ALA A 458 -29.75 35.98 -28.51
CA ALA A 458 -31.17 36.08 -28.20
C ALA A 458 -31.73 37.31 -28.94
N THR A 459 -32.33 37.09 -30.11
CA THR A 459 -33.27 38.04 -30.69
C THR A 459 -34.66 37.70 -30.15
N GLU A 460 -35.12 38.55 -29.23
CA GLU A 460 -36.53 38.70 -28.90
C GLU A 460 -37.32 39.00 -30.18
N GLN A 461 -38.29 38.15 -30.50
CA GLN A 461 -39.37 38.52 -31.41
C GLN A 461 -40.69 38.43 -30.63
N ASN A 462 -41.17 39.62 -30.27
CA ASN A 462 -42.56 39.88 -29.95
C ASN A 462 -43.45 39.40 -31.09
N ASP A 463 -44.51 38.67 -30.76
CA ASP A 463 -45.76 38.79 -31.52
C ASP A 463 -46.96 38.64 -30.58
N SER A 464 -47.69 39.75 -30.47
CA SER A 464 -49.02 39.86 -29.91
C SER A 464 -50.05 39.48 -30.97
N THR A 465 -51.05 38.64 -30.66
CA THR A 465 -52.41 38.73 -31.23
C THR A 465 -53.39 37.77 -30.53
N THR A 466 -54.36 38.40 -29.85
CA THR A 466 -55.81 38.14 -29.79
C THR A 466 -56.42 36.72 -29.76
N ALA A 467 -57.36 36.59 -28.83
CA ALA A 467 -58.34 35.52 -28.67
C ALA A 467 -59.26 35.31 -29.90
N GLY A 468 -59.69 34.06 -30.10
CA GLY A 468 -60.74 33.67 -31.03
C GLY A 468 -60.89 32.15 -31.06
N GLY A 469 -62.12 31.64 -30.87
CA GLY A 469 -62.40 30.23 -30.58
C GLY A 469 -62.49 29.29 -31.78
N GLY A 470 -62.66 28.00 -31.45
CA GLY A 470 -63.46 27.06 -32.24
C GLY A 470 -62.71 26.14 -33.22
N GLY A 471 -62.78 24.83 -32.94
CA GLY A 471 -63.13 23.84 -33.95
C GLY A 471 -62.01 23.18 -34.76
N GLY A 472 -61.76 21.92 -34.43
CA GLY A 472 -61.39 20.79 -35.29
C GLY A 472 -60.78 21.03 -36.68
N GLY A 473 -59.53 20.59 -36.85
CA GLY A 473 -58.91 20.37 -38.16
C GLY A 473 -57.49 19.85 -37.99
N GLY A 474 -57.26 18.58 -38.37
CA GLY A 474 -55.98 17.91 -38.23
C GLY A 474 -54.84 18.65 -38.93
N ASN A 475 -53.67 18.65 -38.30
CA ASN A 475 -52.43 19.07 -38.95
C ASN A 475 -51.28 18.14 -38.57
N THR A 476 -50.98 17.28 -39.54
CA THR A 476 -49.79 16.49 -39.76
C THR A 476 -48.57 17.40 -39.89
N ARG A 477 -48.10 18.04 -38.81
CA ARG A 477 -46.85 18.82 -38.79
C ARG A 477 -46.26 18.83 -37.39
N THR A 478 -45.41 17.86 -37.08
CA THR A 478 -44.17 17.98 -36.25
C THR A 478 -43.57 16.61 -35.92
N ALA A 479 -43.27 15.78 -36.93
CA ALA A 479 -42.34 14.66 -36.76
C ALA A 479 -40.92 14.97 -37.31
N ALA A 480 -40.74 16.15 -37.94
CA ALA A 480 -39.51 16.54 -38.62
C ALA A 480 -38.70 17.64 -37.91
N GLN A 481 -39.07 18.05 -36.68
CA GLN A 481 -38.42 19.16 -35.96
C GLN A 481 -37.77 18.78 -34.62
N GLN A 482 -37.58 17.50 -34.35
CA GLN A 482 -36.86 17.03 -33.15
C GLN A 482 -35.55 16.28 -33.45
N GLN A 483 -35.06 16.36 -34.69
CA GLN A 483 -33.91 15.57 -35.15
C GLN A 483 -32.67 16.40 -35.55
N SER A 484 -32.66 17.70 -35.27
CA SER A 484 -31.57 18.59 -35.68
C SER A 484 -31.03 19.48 -34.55
N GLN A 485 -30.87 18.93 -33.34
CA GLN A 485 -30.01 19.54 -32.32
C GLN A 485 -28.60 18.93 -32.43
N THR A 486 -27.96 19.29 -33.54
CA THR A 486 -26.51 19.32 -33.80
C THR A 486 -25.63 18.37 -32.98
N ASP A 487 -25.23 17.27 -33.62
CA ASP A 487 -24.06 16.46 -33.30
C ASP A 487 -22.77 17.32 -33.35
N LEU A 488 -22.56 18.15 -32.33
CA LEU A 488 -21.31 18.87 -32.17
C LEU A 488 -20.19 17.84 -31.92
N PRO A 489 -19.07 17.88 -32.66
CA PRO A 489 -17.94 16.98 -32.42
C PRO A 489 -17.40 17.23 -31.02
N GLY A 490 -17.48 16.21 -30.17
CA GLY A 490 -17.09 16.30 -28.77
C GLY A 490 -16.96 14.93 -28.14
N ILE A 491 -16.04 14.82 -27.19
CA ILE A 491 -15.76 13.57 -26.49
C ILE A 491 -16.81 13.39 -25.39
N THR A 492 -17.55 12.29 -25.46
CA THR A 492 -18.50 11.92 -24.40
C THR A 492 -17.77 11.16 -23.29
N LEU A 493 -17.74 11.74 -22.09
CA LEU A 493 -17.21 11.10 -20.90
C LEU A 493 -18.35 10.74 -19.94
N SER A 494 -18.10 9.74 -19.11
CA SER A 494 -19.01 9.32 -18.05
C SER A 494 -18.22 9.06 -16.77
N ASP A 495 -18.92 8.86 -15.67
CA ASP A 495 -18.37 8.35 -14.40
C ASP A 495 -17.46 7.11 -14.60
N LYS A 496 -17.81 6.22 -15.53
CA LYS A 496 -17.02 5.03 -15.87
C LYS A 496 -15.73 5.30 -16.64
N SER A 497 -15.54 6.49 -17.21
CA SER A 497 -14.37 6.80 -18.04
C SER A 497 -13.04 6.65 -17.29
N THR A 498 -13.02 6.99 -16.00
CA THR A 498 -11.84 6.86 -15.14
C THR A 498 -11.41 5.40 -14.98
N THR A 499 -12.37 4.49 -14.79
CA THR A 499 -12.13 3.04 -14.73
C THR A 499 -11.58 2.52 -16.05
N TYR A 500 -12.14 2.95 -17.18
CA TYR A 500 -11.61 2.56 -18.49
C TYR A 500 -10.21 3.09 -18.75
N LEU A 501 -9.86 4.30 -18.29
CA LEU A 501 -8.49 4.81 -18.39
C LEU A 501 -7.50 3.95 -17.60
N LEU A 502 -7.85 3.54 -16.38
CA LEU A 502 -7.02 2.62 -15.58
C LEU A 502 -6.87 1.25 -16.26
N ALA A 503 -7.95 0.72 -16.85
CA ALA A 503 -7.92 -0.53 -17.60
C ALA A 503 -7.04 -0.42 -18.86
N THR A 504 -7.21 0.63 -19.65
CA THR A 504 -6.39 0.90 -20.83
C THR A 504 -4.92 1.01 -20.46
N GLN A 505 -4.60 1.73 -19.37
CA GLN A 505 -3.23 1.81 -18.87
C GLN A 505 -2.68 0.42 -18.50
N LEU A 506 -3.46 -0.41 -17.80
CA LEU A 506 -3.06 -1.79 -17.47
C LEU A 506 -2.81 -2.64 -18.71
N ALA A 507 -3.64 -2.51 -19.77
CA ALA A 507 -3.44 -3.23 -21.04
C ALA A 507 -2.18 -2.77 -21.79
N LEU A 508 -1.73 -1.53 -21.59
CA LEU A 508 -0.58 -0.94 -22.27
C LEU A 508 0.74 -1.02 -21.48
N CYS A 509 0.71 -1.38 -20.19
CA CYS A 509 1.90 -1.38 -19.33
C CYS A 509 3.05 -2.25 -19.87
N GLN A 510 2.74 -3.43 -20.42
CA GLN A 510 3.71 -4.30 -21.10
C GLN A 510 3.28 -4.54 -22.55
N PHE A 511 3.08 -3.47 -23.31
CA PHE A 511 2.76 -3.55 -24.73
C PHE A 511 3.88 -4.28 -25.50
N PRO A 512 3.56 -5.18 -26.45
CA PRO A 512 2.21 -5.62 -26.87
C PRO A 512 1.65 -6.80 -26.07
N TYR A 513 2.46 -7.43 -25.21
CA TYR A 513 2.16 -8.74 -24.61
C TYR A 513 0.96 -8.75 -23.66
N GLN A 514 0.68 -7.64 -23.00
CA GLN A 514 -0.42 -7.53 -22.03
C GLN A 514 -1.80 -7.37 -22.68
N LEU A 515 -1.84 -7.08 -23.99
CA LEU A 515 -3.08 -7.04 -24.77
C LEU A 515 -3.76 -8.41 -24.84
N ILE A 516 -3.00 -9.50 -24.90
CA ILE A 516 -3.58 -10.84 -25.01
C ILE A 516 -4.35 -11.21 -23.75
N PRO A 517 -3.75 -11.19 -22.53
CA PRO A 517 -4.51 -11.41 -21.32
C PRO A 517 -5.71 -10.47 -21.19
N ALA A 518 -5.60 -9.21 -21.61
CA ALA A 518 -6.70 -8.26 -21.55
C ALA A 518 -7.87 -8.65 -22.48
N LEU A 519 -7.58 -8.96 -23.75
CA LEU A 519 -8.60 -9.36 -24.74
C LEU A 519 -9.24 -10.70 -24.39
N VAL A 520 -8.43 -11.69 -24.01
CA VAL A 520 -8.92 -13.01 -23.59
C VAL A 520 -9.76 -12.89 -22.32
N GLY A 521 -9.31 -12.10 -21.35
CA GLY A 521 -10.06 -11.81 -20.13
C GLY A 521 -11.43 -11.20 -20.43
N TRP A 522 -11.46 -10.15 -21.25
CA TRP A 522 -12.70 -9.51 -21.68
C TRP A 522 -13.65 -10.51 -22.36
N ALA A 523 -13.15 -11.28 -23.33
CA ALA A 523 -13.94 -12.27 -24.05
C ALA A 523 -14.52 -13.35 -23.12
N LEU A 524 -13.74 -13.84 -22.15
CA LEU A 524 -14.21 -14.82 -21.17
C LEU A 524 -15.26 -14.25 -20.22
N GLY A 525 -15.12 -12.98 -19.80
CA GLY A 525 -16.12 -12.32 -18.97
C GLY A 525 -17.43 -12.10 -19.72
N SER A 526 -17.38 -11.67 -20.99
CA SER A 526 -18.57 -11.61 -21.85
C SER A 526 -19.19 -13.00 -22.09
N ALA A 527 -18.37 -14.04 -22.28
CA ALA A 527 -18.84 -15.42 -22.41
C ALA A 527 -19.50 -15.95 -21.12
N TRP A 528 -19.03 -15.54 -19.95
CA TRP A 528 -19.66 -15.85 -18.67
C TRP A 528 -21.07 -15.27 -18.59
N ILE A 529 -21.26 -14.00 -18.97
CA ILE A 529 -22.57 -13.33 -19.01
C ILE A 529 -23.50 -14.01 -20.02
N GLY A 530 -22.96 -14.39 -21.18
CA GLY A 530 -23.72 -15.09 -22.24
C GLY A 530 -24.00 -16.58 -21.97
N GLU A 531 -23.58 -17.13 -20.82
CA GLU A 531 -23.58 -18.57 -20.53
C GLU A 531 -22.92 -19.44 -21.62
N LEU A 532 -21.97 -18.89 -22.37
CA LEU A 532 -21.31 -19.53 -23.51
C LEU A 532 -20.11 -20.41 -23.11
N LEU A 533 -19.79 -20.51 -21.82
CA LEU A 533 -18.67 -21.33 -21.36
C LEU A 533 -19.01 -22.83 -21.44
N PRO A 534 -18.10 -23.66 -21.97
CA PRO A 534 -18.36 -25.08 -22.16
C PRO A 534 -18.60 -25.82 -20.84
N GLY A 535 -19.43 -26.87 -20.87
CA GLY A 535 -19.59 -27.81 -19.76
C GLY A 535 -20.34 -27.27 -18.53
N GLY A 536 -21.14 -26.21 -18.65
CA GLY A 536 -21.91 -25.67 -17.53
C GLY A 536 -21.04 -25.03 -16.43
N LEU A 537 -19.79 -24.67 -16.77
CA LEU A 537 -18.85 -24.02 -15.85
C LEU A 537 -19.42 -22.72 -15.25
N SER A 538 -20.27 -22.00 -15.99
CA SER A 538 -20.98 -20.80 -15.50
C SER A 538 -21.98 -21.11 -14.36
N ARG A 539 -22.47 -22.36 -14.28
CA ARG A 539 -23.41 -22.83 -13.25
C ARG A 539 -22.71 -23.45 -12.05
N TRP A 540 -21.46 -23.86 -12.20
CA TRP A 540 -20.67 -24.40 -11.10
C TRP A 540 -20.53 -23.38 -9.97
N ARG A 541 -20.58 -23.86 -8.72
CA ARG A 541 -20.44 -23.04 -7.51
C ARG A 541 -19.43 -23.65 -6.56
N VAL A 542 -18.57 -22.79 -6.02
CA VAL A 542 -17.62 -23.16 -4.97
C VAL A 542 -18.40 -23.67 -3.74
N PRO A 543 -17.90 -24.69 -3.03
CA PRO A 543 -18.50 -25.17 -1.78
C PRO A 543 -18.65 -24.04 -0.75
N ALA A 544 -19.76 -24.04 -0.01
CA ALA A 544 -20.12 -22.98 0.93
C ALA A 544 -19.05 -22.72 2.02
N TRP A 545 -18.35 -23.77 2.46
CA TRP A 545 -17.29 -23.67 3.46
C TRP A 545 -16.08 -22.85 3.01
N VAL A 546 -15.77 -22.81 1.71
CA VAL A 546 -14.64 -22.04 1.17
C VAL A 546 -14.86 -20.54 1.35
N VAL A 547 -16.13 -20.12 1.37
CA VAL A 547 -16.53 -18.72 1.50
C VAL A 547 -16.97 -18.39 2.94
N GLY A 548 -16.80 -19.33 3.87
CA GLY A 548 -17.18 -19.16 5.28
C GLY A 548 -18.70 -19.18 5.54
N GLU A 549 -19.52 -19.62 4.57
CA GLU A 549 -20.96 -19.77 4.75
C GLU A 549 -21.22 -21.02 5.62
N SER A 550 -21.43 -20.83 6.93
CA SER A 550 -21.96 -21.87 7.80
C SER A 550 -23.50 -21.94 7.67
N PRO A 551 -24.14 -23.09 7.97
CA PRO A 551 -25.60 -23.21 7.95
C PRO A 551 -26.30 -22.15 8.80
N LYS A 552 -25.70 -21.77 9.94
CA LYS A 552 -26.18 -20.71 10.85
C LYS A 552 -26.01 -19.29 10.30
N SER A 553 -25.08 -19.08 9.39
CA SER A 553 -24.87 -17.78 8.73
C SER A 553 -25.95 -17.48 7.68
N LYS A 554 -26.58 -18.52 7.13
CA LYS A 554 -27.61 -18.39 6.09
C LYS A 554 -28.90 -17.76 6.62
N GLU A 555 -29.31 -18.14 7.83
CA GLU A 555 -30.44 -17.50 8.53
C GLU A 555 -30.11 -16.05 8.88
N ARG A 556 -28.96 -15.80 9.53
CA ARG A 556 -28.54 -14.44 9.93
C ARG A 556 -28.45 -13.46 8.75
N GLY A 557 -27.91 -13.90 7.62
CA GLY A 557 -27.82 -13.11 6.39
C GLY A 557 -29.18 -12.84 5.72
N GLN A 558 -30.14 -13.77 5.84
CA GLN A 558 -31.52 -13.54 5.37
C GLN A 558 -32.22 -12.46 6.22
N TYR A 559 -32.04 -12.48 7.55
CA TYR A 559 -32.63 -11.47 8.44
C TYR A 559 -31.99 -10.08 8.27
N GLU A 560 -30.67 -10.00 8.06
CA GLU A 560 -29.99 -8.73 7.75
C GLU A 560 -30.38 -8.18 6.37
N GLY A 561 -30.59 -9.05 5.37
CA GLY A 561 -31.09 -8.67 4.06
C GLY A 561 -32.54 -8.15 4.09
N LEU A 562 -33.41 -8.77 4.90
CA LEU A 562 -34.78 -8.30 5.10
C LEU A 562 -34.82 -6.95 5.81
N ARG A 563 -33.96 -6.77 6.83
CA ARG A 563 -33.82 -5.52 7.57
C ARG A 563 -33.34 -4.37 6.68
N ARG A 564 -32.36 -4.61 5.80
CA ARG A 564 -31.90 -3.60 4.83
C ARG A 564 -32.97 -3.21 3.82
N ARG A 565 -33.79 -4.15 3.36
CA ARG A 565 -34.92 -3.85 2.47
C ARG A 565 -35.98 -2.98 3.15
N LEU A 566 -36.25 -3.23 4.43
CA LEU A 566 -37.15 -2.40 5.23
C LEU A 566 -36.56 -1.01 5.53
N GLU A 567 -35.23 -0.91 5.72
CA GLU A 567 -34.53 0.37 5.87
C GLU A 567 -34.47 1.17 4.54
N GLU A 568 -34.37 0.50 3.39
CA GLU A 568 -34.39 1.12 2.05
C GLU A 568 -35.79 1.54 1.60
N GLU A 569 -36.84 0.75 1.89
CA GLU A 569 -38.24 1.13 1.64
C GLU A 569 -38.69 2.32 2.51
N GLY A 570 -38.19 2.41 3.75
CA GLY A 570 -38.45 3.55 4.64
C GLY A 570 -37.75 4.84 4.23
N SER A 571 -36.65 4.77 3.48
CA SER A 571 -35.87 5.93 3.03
C SER A 571 -36.23 6.44 1.62
N SER A 572 -36.99 5.67 0.84
CA SER A 572 -37.19 5.93 -0.60
C SER A 572 -38.60 6.38 -0.98
N ALA A 573 -39.48 6.60 0.01
CA ALA A 573 -40.87 7.00 -0.24
C ALA A 573 -41.04 8.43 -0.81
N ASP A 574 -40.02 9.29 -0.74
CA ASP A 574 -40.14 10.71 -1.12
C ASP A 574 -39.52 11.08 -2.49
N GLY A 575 -38.73 10.19 -3.11
CA GLY A 575 -37.96 10.51 -4.33
C GLY A 575 -38.46 9.90 -5.65
N MET A 576 -39.36 8.90 -5.60
CA MET A 576 -39.59 7.99 -6.73
C MET A 576 -40.87 8.23 -7.53
N ARG A 577 -41.69 9.24 -7.19
CA ARG A 577 -42.97 9.51 -7.91
C ARG A 577 -42.83 10.27 -9.23
N ASN A 578 -41.69 10.91 -9.50
CA ASN A 578 -41.53 11.78 -10.68
C ASN A 578 -40.70 11.18 -11.82
N VAL A 579 -40.15 9.97 -11.67
CA VAL A 579 -39.22 9.36 -12.65
C VAL A 579 -39.83 8.14 -13.37
N SER A 580 -40.87 7.51 -12.79
CA SER A 580 -41.50 6.31 -13.35
C SER A 580 -42.19 6.54 -14.70
N ASP A 581 -42.74 7.73 -14.94
CA ASP A 581 -43.61 7.95 -16.10
C ASP A 581 -42.83 8.21 -17.40
N ARG A 582 -41.52 8.49 -17.33
CA ARG A 582 -40.67 8.72 -18.54
C ARG A 582 -39.82 7.54 -18.97
N VAL A 583 -39.80 6.44 -18.21
CA VAL A 583 -38.92 5.29 -18.48
C VAL A 583 -39.67 4.10 -19.12
N ALA A 584 -40.99 4.03 -18.96
CA ALA A 584 -41.80 2.94 -19.52
C ALA A 584 -41.76 2.88 -21.06
N GLU A 585 -41.55 4.01 -21.75
CA GLU A 585 -41.59 4.06 -23.23
C GLU A 585 -40.27 3.66 -23.91
N ARG A 586 -39.16 3.54 -23.16
CA ARG A 586 -37.83 3.24 -23.73
C ARG A 586 -37.30 1.84 -23.41
N GLN A 587 -38.04 1.04 -22.64
CA GLN A 587 -37.58 -0.26 -22.17
C GLN A 587 -37.80 -1.43 -23.15
N ASP A 588 -38.62 -1.26 -24.19
CA ASP A 588 -38.88 -2.34 -25.16
C ASP A 588 -37.78 -2.55 -26.21
N THR A 589 -36.82 -1.61 -26.35
CA THR A 589 -35.72 -1.72 -27.32
C THR A 589 -34.40 -2.21 -26.74
N ALA A 590 -34.23 -2.25 -25.42
CA ALA A 590 -32.94 -2.50 -24.77
C ALA A 590 -32.72 -3.96 -24.27
N ARG A 591 -33.69 -4.86 -24.48
CA ARG A 591 -33.58 -6.29 -24.16
C ARG A 591 -33.28 -7.17 -25.37
N ARG A 592 -32.25 -6.83 -26.17
CA ARG A 592 -31.76 -7.70 -27.26
C ARG A 592 -30.27 -7.96 -27.06
N GLY A 593 -29.94 -9.19 -26.65
CA GLY A 593 -28.57 -9.63 -26.38
C GLY A 593 -27.68 -9.68 -27.63
N PHE A 594 -26.39 -9.40 -27.42
CA PHE A 594 -25.32 -9.25 -28.41
C PHE A 594 -25.20 -10.42 -29.41
N GLY A 595 -25.56 -11.65 -29.01
CA GLY A 595 -25.54 -12.83 -29.88
C GLY A 595 -26.56 -12.83 -31.03
N ARG A 596 -27.70 -12.12 -30.89
CA ARG A 596 -28.68 -11.98 -31.98
C ARG A 596 -28.41 -10.79 -32.90
N GLN A 597 -27.63 -9.80 -32.45
CA GLN A 597 -27.22 -8.67 -33.28
C GLN A 597 -26.28 -9.08 -34.42
N ILE A 598 -25.40 -10.07 -34.18
CA ILE A 598 -24.53 -10.61 -35.23
C ILE A 598 -25.35 -11.47 -36.21
N ALA A 599 -26.31 -12.26 -35.71
CA ALA A 599 -27.20 -13.04 -36.57
C ALA A 599 -28.06 -12.13 -37.48
N SER A 600 -28.55 -10.99 -36.99
CA SER A 600 -29.32 -10.03 -37.81
C SER A 600 -28.49 -9.26 -38.85
N TYR A 601 -27.15 -9.25 -38.75
CA TYR A 601 -26.29 -8.74 -39.82
C TYR A 601 -26.11 -9.75 -40.96
N PHE A 602 -26.33 -11.04 -40.70
CA PHE A 602 -26.20 -12.12 -41.69
C PHE A 602 -27.54 -12.64 -42.23
N THR A 603 -28.65 -12.42 -41.51
CA THR A 603 -30.00 -12.63 -42.03
C THR A 603 -30.66 -11.27 -42.20
N GLY A 604 -30.68 -10.78 -43.43
CA GLY A 604 -31.38 -9.54 -43.77
C GLY A 604 -32.88 -9.69 -43.55
N SER A 605 -33.40 -8.99 -42.55
CA SER A 605 -34.81 -8.61 -42.40
C SER A 605 -34.91 -7.37 -41.53
#